data_AF-A0A506XJT6-F1
#
_entry.id   AF-A0A506XJT6-F1
#
_cell.length_a   1.000
_cell.length_b   1.000
_cell.length_c   1.000
_cell.angle_alpha   90.00
_cell.angle_beta   90.00
_cell.angle_gamma   90.00
#
_symmetry.space_group_name_H-M   'P 1'
#
loop_
_entity.id
_entity.type
_entity.pdbx_description
1 polymer ?
#
loop_
_entity_poly.entity_id
_entity_poly.type
_entity_poly.pdbx_seq_one_letter_code
_entity_poly.pdbx_strand_id
1 'polypeptide(L)'
;MTDAAETFEQLVIRLSATHPRVSPGAIAGIVFEEHDLIVGTPAGDIIGPTIVAAVTERVAREQLRVSGRRPAAAAGRDRSVD
;
A
#
# COMPACT_ATOMS: atom_id res chain seq x y z
N MET A 1 -0.41 15.59 17.58
CA MET A 1 -0.75 14.74 16.42
C MET A 1 -1.00 13.36 16.98
N THR A 2 -2.15 12.76 16.66
CA THR A 2 -2.70 11.64 17.42
C THR A 2 -1.85 10.38 17.26
N ASP A 3 -1.16 9.98 18.33
CA ASP A 3 -0.54 8.66 18.53
C ASP A 3 -1.64 7.60 18.77
N ALA A 4 -2.71 7.64 17.97
CA ALA A 4 -3.79 6.70 18.11
C ALA A 4 -3.36 5.38 17.49
N ALA A 5 -3.35 4.33 18.31
CA ALA A 5 -3.35 2.98 17.80
C ALA A 5 -4.63 2.80 16.95
N GLU A 6 -4.47 2.39 15.69
CA GLU A 6 -5.56 2.16 14.74
C GLU A 6 -5.80 0.67 14.59
N THR A 7 -7.01 0.26 14.24
CA THR A 7 -7.22 -1.14 13.86
C THR A 7 -6.66 -1.42 12.47
N PHE A 8 -6.39 -2.70 12.19
CA PHE A 8 -5.98 -3.15 10.86
C PHE A 8 -6.93 -2.65 9.77
N GLU A 9 -8.24 -2.82 9.97
CA GLU A 9 -9.26 -2.42 9.01
C GLU A 9 -9.28 -0.90 8.80
N GLN A 10 -9.19 -0.12 9.89
CA GLN A 10 -9.16 1.34 9.82
C GLN A 10 -7.95 1.84 9.02
N LEU A 11 -6.78 1.25 9.25
CA LEU A 11 -5.55 1.58 8.53
C LEU A 11 -5.69 1.28 7.03
N VAL A 12 -6.20 0.10 6.67
CA VAL A 12 -6.40 -0.31 5.26
C VAL A 12 -7.40 0.62 4.57
N ILE A 13 -8.53 0.94 5.20
CA ILE A 13 -9.54 1.85 4.63
C ILE A 13 -8.94 3.24 4.40
N ARG A 14 -8.26 3.79 5.40
CA ARG A 14 -7.66 5.13 5.33
C ARG A 14 -6.59 5.22 4.23
N LEU A 15 -5.73 4.22 4.14
CA LEU A 15 -4.70 4.16 3.11
C LEU A 15 -5.28 3.92 1.73
N SER A 16 -6.33 3.10 1.60
CA SER A 16 -7.00 2.89 0.31
C SER A 16 -7.63 4.18 -0.22
N ALA A 17 -8.19 5.02 0.66
CA ALA A 17 -8.77 6.30 0.29
C ALA A 17 -7.72 7.33 -0.18
N THR A 18 -6.53 7.32 0.42
CA THR A 18 -5.45 8.27 0.12
C THR A 18 -4.49 7.77 -0.96
N HIS A 19 -4.46 6.45 -1.19
CA HIS A 19 -3.59 5.78 -2.15
C HIS A 19 -4.35 4.91 -3.17
N PRO A 20 -5.22 5.51 -4.02
CA PRO A 20 -6.17 4.77 -4.85
C PRO A 20 -5.53 3.89 -5.95
N ARG A 21 -4.22 4.00 -6.18
CA ARG A 21 -3.48 3.18 -7.15
C ARG A 21 -2.94 1.88 -6.54
N VAL A 22 -2.98 1.74 -5.22
CA VAL A 22 -2.59 0.52 -4.51
C VAL A 22 -3.87 -0.18 -4.09
N SER A 23 -4.02 -1.46 -4.43
CA SER A 23 -5.23 -2.20 -4.09
C SER A 23 -5.33 -2.42 -2.57
N PRO A 24 -6.54 -2.49 -2.00
CA PRO A 24 -6.71 -2.79 -0.57
C PRO A 24 -6.02 -4.08 -0.13
N GLY A 25 -6.01 -5.10 -1.00
CA GLY A 25 -5.30 -6.36 -0.73
C GLY A 25 -3.77 -6.20 -0.67
N ALA A 26 -3.18 -5.33 -1.51
CA ALA A 26 -1.76 -5.03 -1.45
C ALA A 26 -1.40 -4.22 -0.19
N ILE A 27 -2.26 -3.28 0.21
CA ILE A 27 -2.11 -2.54 1.47
C ILE A 27 -2.18 -3.50 2.66
N ALA A 28 -3.18 -4.40 2.68
CA ALA A 28 -3.31 -5.42 3.72
C ALA A 28 -2.06 -6.31 3.83
N GLY A 29 -1.52 -6.75 2.69
CA GLY A 29 -0.26 -7.51 2.66
C GLY A 29 0.90 -6.73 3.26
N ILE A 30 1.06 -5.46 2.89
CA ILE A 30 2.08 -4.58 3.49
C ILE A 30 1.89 -4.46 5.00
N VAL A 31 0.66 -4.28 5.49
CA VAL A 31 0.39 -4.19 6.94
C VAL A 31 0.82 -5.47 7.67
N PHE A 32 0.49 -6.64 7.14
CA PHE A 32 0.89 -7.92 7.72
C PHE A 32 2.41 -8.07 7.74
N GLU A 33 3.09 -7.77 6.63
CA GLU A 33 4.54 -7.87 6.53
C GLU A 33 5.25 -6.92 7.51
N GLU A 34 4.86 -5.64 7.56
CA GLU A 34 5.47 -4.67 8.47
C GLU A 34 5.19 -5.02 9.94
N HIS A 35 4.00 -5.53 10.25
CA HIS A 35 3.70 -5.98 11.61
C HIS A 35 4.55 -7.18 12.01
N ASP A 36 4.68 -8.18 11.14
CA ASP A 36 5.51 -9.37 11.38
C ASP A 36 6.99 -8.99 11.53
N LEU A 37 7.49 -8.08 10.70
CA LEU A 37 8.87 -7.58 10.78
C LEU A 37 9.18 -6.82 12.08
N ILE A 38 8.24 -6.03 12.59
CA ILE A 38 8.46 -5.17 13.76
C ILE A 38 8.16 -5.89 15.07
N VAL A 39 7.09 -6.68 15.12
CA VAL A 39 6.58 -7.31 16.35
C VAL A 39 7.00 -8.77 16.45
N GLY A 40 7.28 -9.44 15.33
CA GLY A 40 7.64 -10.87 15.30
C GLY A 40 6.48 -11.81 15.58
N THR A 41 5.25 -11.29 15.60
CA THR A 41 4.01 -12.06 15.77
C THR A 41 2.93 -11.54 14.83
N PRO A 42 1.95 -12.36 14.44
CA PRO A 42 0.85 -11.93 13.59
C PRO A 42 0.14 -10.71 14.17
N ALA A 43 -0.36 -9.85 13.26
CA ALA A 43 -1.04 -8.61 13.61
C ALA A 43 -2.18 -8.86 14.59
N GLY A 44 -2.10 -8.22 15.76
CA GLY A 44 -3.26 -8.08 16.64
C GLY A 44 -4.26 -7.08 16.05
N ASP A 45 -5.46 -7.01 16.64
CA ASP A 45 -6.51 -6.09 16.16
C ASP A 45 -6.10 -4.62 16.23
N ILE A 46 -5.12 -4.28 17.07
CA ILE A 46 -4.63 -2.92 17.31
C ILE A 46 -3.20 -2.77 16.80
N ILE A 47 -2.99 -1.80 15.91
CA ILE A 47 -1.72 -1.50 15.28
C ILE A 47 -1.10 -0.27 15.95
N GLY A 48 0.11 -0.45 16.48
CA GLY A 48 0.86 0.64 17.10
C GLY A 48 1.35 1.69 16.08
N PRO A 49 1.63 2.93 16.54
CA PRO A 49 2.00 4.05 15.67
C PRO A 49 3.25 3.80 14.82
N THR A 50 4.22 3.02 15.32
CA THR A 50 5.42 2.63 14.57
C THR A 50 5.08 1.86 13.30
N ILE A 51 4.14 0.91 13.39
CA ILE A 51 3.72 0.10 12.24
C ILE A 51 2.90 0.97 11.29
N VAL A 52 2.01 1.82 11.81
CA VAL A 52 1.24 2.77 10.99
C VAL A 52 2.18 3.64 10.14
N ALA A 53 3.28 4.15 10.72
CA ALA A 53 4.28 4.93 10.00
C ALA A 53 4.98 4.11 8.90
N ALA A 54 5.47 2.91 9.24
CA ALA A 54 6.16 2.02 8.31
C ALA A 54 5.28 1.63 7.11
N VAL A 55 4.04 1.23 7.39
CA VAL A 55 3.04 0.88 6.36
C VAL A 55 2.76 2.09 5.47
N THR A 56 2.53 3.27 6.05
CA THR A 56 2.21 4.48 5.28
C THR A 56 3.36 4.83 4.33
N GLU A 57 4.61 4.77 4.79
CA GLU A 57 5.79 5.04 3.96
C GLU A 57 5.91 4.02 2.81
N ARG A 58 5.70 2.73 3.08
CA ARG A 58 5.80 1.67 2.08
C ARG A 58 4.67 1.74 1.05
N VAL A 59 3.43 2.03 1.46
CA VAL A 59 2.30 2.25 0.54
C VAL A 59 2.53 3.46 -0.36
N ALA A 60 3.09 4.55 0.17
CA ALA A 60 3.44 5.72 -0.63
C ALA A 60 4.48 5.38 -1.71
N ARG A 61 5.52 4.61 -1.37
CA ARG A 61 6.51 4.09 -2.34
C ARG A 61 5.87 3.19 -3.40
N GLU A 62 4.97 2.31 -2.99
CA GLU A 62 4.28 1.40 -3.88
C GLU A 62 3.37 2.15 -4.88
N GLN A 63 2.67 3.19 -4.43
CA GLN A 63 1.92 4.05 -5.33
C GLN A 63 2.80 4.73 -6.38
N LEU A 64 3.97 5.24 -5.99
CA LEU A 64 4.92 5.85 -6.93
C LEU A 64 5.42 4.81 -7.95
N ARG A 65 5.72 3.59 -7.51
CA ARG A 65 6.13 2.47 -8.37
C ARG A 65 5.06 2.12 -9.40
N VAL A 66 3.80 1.99 -8.97
CA VAL A 66 2.66 1.73 -9.85
C VAL A 66 2.44 2.90 -10.82
N SER A 67 2.63 4.13 -10.36
CA SER A 67 2.46 5.35 -11.16
C SER A 67 3.54 5.52 -12.23
N GLY A 68 4.78 5.13 -11.95
CA GLY A 68 5.88 5.11 -12.92
C GLY A 68 5.77 3.97 -13.94
N ARG A 69 4.98 2.93 -13.63
CA ARG A 69 4.62 1.84 -14.54
C ARG A 69 3.56 2.32 -15.53
N ARG A 70 3.97 3.12 -16.51
CA ARG A 70 3.14 3.39 -17.70
C ARG A 70 2.78 2.02 -18.31
N PRO A 71 1.50 1.70 -18.56
CA PRO A 71 1.15 0.41 -19.15
C PRO A 71 1.81 0.32 -20.52
N ALA A 72 2.69 -0.67 -20.70
CA ALA A 72 3.38 -0.96 -21.96
C ALA A 72 2.43 -1.46 -23.08
N ALA A 73 1.10 -1.37 -22.87
CA ALA A 73 0.09 -1.95 -23.75
C ALA A 73 -0.42 -1.00 -24.86
N ALA A 74 0.04 0.24 -24.94
CA ALA A 74 -0.41 1.21 -25.96
C ALA A 74 0.62 1.52 -27.06
N ALA A 75 1.80 0.90 -27.05
CA ALA A 75 2.87 1.17 -28.03
C ALA A 75 2.90 0.19 -29.22
N GLY A 76 1.75 -0.42 -29.55
CA GLY A 76 1.67 -1.52 -30.52
C GLY A 76 0.55 -1.40 -31.55
N ARG A 77 0.13 -0.19 -31.93
CA ARG A 77 -0.70 0.05 -33.13
C ARG A 77 -0.07 1.14 -33.96
N ASP A 78 1.06 0.81 -34.57
CA ASP A 78 1.52 1.55 -35.76
C ASP A 78 2.40 0.62 -36.59
N ARG A 79 1.76 -0.26 -37.36
CA ARG A 79 2.34 -0.70 -38.63
C ARG A 79 1.32 -0.39 -39.70
N SER A 80 1.61 0.75 -40.32
CA SER A 80 1.16 1.26 -41.59
C SER A 80 0.72 0.19 -42.57
N VAL A 81 -0.46 0.44 -43.13
CA VAL A 81 -0.87 0.00 -44.46
C VAL A 81 0.10 0.60 -45.47
N ASP A 82 0.78 -0.25 -46.23
CA ASP A 82 1.08 -0.09 -47.67
C ASP A 82 1.69 -1.40 -48.21
#